data_AF-A0A7X5XRY2-F1
#
_entry.id   AF-A0A7X5XRY2-F1
#
_cell.length_a   1.000
_cell.length_b   1.000
_cell.length_c   1.000
_cell.angle_alpha   90.00
_cell.angle_beta   90.00
_cell.angle_gamma   90.00
#
_symmetry.space_group_name_H-M   'P 1'
#
loop_
_entity.id
_entity.type
_entity.pdbx_description
1 polymer ?
#
loop_
_entity_poly.entity_id
_entity_poly.type
_entity_poly.pdbx_seq_one_letter_code
_entity_poly.pdbx_strand_id
1 'polypeptide(L)'
;MDQAKANETQDRAEVDRIIAQELETLLGSPMFTRSPVLSRLLQFLVQHRLRGGRSSPKAYAIATEALGRSEDFDPAVDSYPRVMVGRLRSLLDRYYADTPWVHRLRVPQGSYEVVVQYRSAPPSARSAGDQAGDDDVKAATVPAAPADPRARSRPGDRGSRFGRWLVVLILMALALFTLWTLRGGSSRLFVGDPVPAPLLEVRPPLAGNSPQSRALARALDGKLRDGLRRFELVDLLSAKAPGGATARAGDYRLDTSLVRTVEGDTDVTLVLNRVADQRAIWSQQMRLTSDETPEFTAIEPLIAQLAGDYGVIVRDQIQRQPDNFAAGFPCLAQFNRMRQMRNAASAKRVDTCLRATIEANPRDPVALTALSLVRYGDWQPQRLMPAGREALGEARALALRSYESSPNSAAGLFAMARANFYSGNCAGGNAMGEAALALNPYDADMAGFLGLFKLTCGQADEGEALLRRSLQLDASYPGVPAVTLAFVLSQRGELEEADRILDQMPSPSNMEPQYMMVRAVVLARQGDVAAARAQWQRLLAYTRQPADAAPETVLGRFMITPAVIQRASAALRDSGVVPTETAP
;
A
#
# COMPACT_ATOMS: atom_id res chain seq x y z
N MET A 1 -2.93 8.19 29.64
CA MET A 1 -4.03 8.95 30.25
C MET A 1 -3.78 10.40 29.93
N ASP A 2 -4.46 10.94 28.94
CA ASP A 2 -4.55 12.39 28.68
C ASP A 2 -5.91 12.62 28.02
N GLN A 3 -6.90 12.83 28.87
CA GLN A 3 -8.26 13.15 28.45
C GLN A 3 -8.29 14.60 27.98
N ALA A 4 -8.32 14.83 26.68
CA ALA A 4 -8.75 16.12 26.13
C ALA A 4 -10.28 16.18 26.25
N LYS A 5 -10.76 16.73 27.38
CA LYS A 5 -12.17 17.15 27.52
C LYS A 5 -12.45 18.30 26.56
N ALA A 6 -13.60 18.21 25.89
CA ALA A 6 -14.20 19.31 25.16
C ALA A 6 -14.50 20.46 26.14
N ASN A 7 -13.86 21.61 25.95
CA ASN A 7 -14.32 22.88 26.51
C ASN A 7 -15.00 23.64 25.36
N GLU A 8 -16.34 23.58 25.34
CA GLU A 8 -17.15 24.52 24.59
C GLU A 8 -17.03 25.92 25.21
N THR A 9 -17.08 26.93 24.34
CA THR A 9 -17.09 28.38 24.62
C THR A 9 -15.75 29.00 25.05
N GLN A 10 -14.85 29.16 24.09
CA GLN A 10 -13.71 30.06 24.19
C GLN A 10 -14.07 31.38 23.50
N ASP A 11 -13.93 32.51 24.21
CA ASP A 11 -14.25 33.84 23.70
C ASP A 11 -13.47 34.11 22.41
N ARG A 12 -14.19 34.41 21.31
CA ARG A 12 -13.57 34.65 20.00
C ARG A 12 -12.52 35.76 20.06
N ALA A 13 -12.75 36.79 20.89
CA ALA A 13 -11.80 37.88 21.08
C ALA A 13 -10.53 37.45 21.84
N GLU A 14 -10.60 36.41 22.66
CA GLU A 14 -9.44 35.80 23.32
C GLU A 14 -8.65 34.92 22.35
N VAL A 15 -9.33 34.08 21.57
CA VAL A 15 -8.69 33.22 20.55
C VAL A 15 -7.96 34.08 19.51
N ASP A 16 -8.60 35.13 19.01
CA ASP A 16 -8.01 36.03 18.01
C ASP A 16 -6.78 36.78 18.58
N ARG A 17 -6.78 37.14 19.87
CA ARG A 17 -5.59 37.70 20.57
C ARG A 17 -4.44 36.69 20.66
N ILE A 18 -4.73 35.44 21.03
CA ILE A 18 -3.71 34.38 21.10
C ILE A 18 -3.10 34.11 19.72
N ILE A 19 -3.93 34.10 18.68
CA ILE A 19 -3.46 33.91 17.30
C ILE A 19 -2.49 35.02 16.89
N ALA A 20 -2.79 36.27 17.20
CA ALA A 20 -1.92 37.40 16.88
C ALA A 20 -0.58 37.32 17.64
N GLN A 21 -0.60 36.97 18.94
CA GLN A 21 0.60 36.87 19.77
C GLN A 21 1.52 35.71 19.33
N GLU A 22 0.94 34.55 19.03
CA GLU A 22 1.71 33.41 18.53
C GLU A 22 2.31 33.69 17.14
N LEU A 23 1.60 34.43 16.28
CA LEU A 23 2.13 34.84 14.99
C LEU A 23 3.40 35.69 15.15
N GLU A 24 3.38 36.71 16.01
CA GLU A 24 4.56 37.56 16.27
C GLU A 24 5.73 36.74 16.79
N THR A 25 5.47 35.85 17.75
CA THR A 25 6.48 34.96 18.34
C THR A 25 7.11 34.04 17.29
N LEU A 26 6.27 33.41 16.48
CA LEU A 26 6.72 32.51 15.41
C LEU A 26 7.57 33.27 14.39
N LEU A 27 7.13 34.44 13.93
CA LEU A 27 7.84 35.26 12.94
C LEU A 27 9.19 35.79 13.45
N GLY A 28 9.34 36.01 14.75
CA GLY A 28 10.60 36.38 15.40
C GLY A 28 11.58 35.21 15.57
N SER A 29 11.13 33.96 15.40
CA SER A 29 11.96 32.79 15.63
C SER A 29 13.00 32.55 14.51
N PRO A 30 14.20 32.01 14.81
CA PRO A 30 15.21 31.71 13.79
C PRO A 30 14.71 30.79 12.67
N MET A 31 13.74 29.91 12.94
CA MET A 31 13.18 28.98 11.96
C MET A 31 12.35 29.69 10.89
N PHE A 32 11.58 30.71 11.28
CA PHE A 32 10.74 31.50 10.38
C PHE A 32 11.50 32.65 9.72
N THR A 33 12.45 33.28 10.42
CA THR A 33 13.34 34.29 9.81
C THR A 33 14.14 33.71 8.64
N ARG A 34 14.54 32.43 8.73
CA ARG A 34 15.21 31.69 7.63
C ARG A 34 14.26 31.22 6.52
N SER A 35 12.95 31.36 6.68
CA SER A 35 11.93 30.82 5.78
C SER A 35 10.91 31.88 5.32
N PRO A 36 11.34 32.93 4.59
CA PRO A 36 10.49 34.09 4.27
C PRO A 36 9.21 33.74 3.51
N VAL A 37 9.21 32.68 2.69
CA VAL A 37 8.00 32.22 1.98
C VAL A 37 6.97 31.61 2.93
N LEU A 38 7.41 30.81 3.91
CA LEU A 38 6.51 30.19 4.89
C LEU A 38 6.01 31.22 5.92
N SER A 39 6.83 32.22 6.22
CA SER A 39 6.43 33.38 7.05
C SER A 39 5.32 34.19 6.39
N ARG A 40 5.44 34.51 5.10
CA ARG A 40 4.36 35.19 4.33
C ARG A 40 3.09 34.35 4.27
N LEU A 41 3.23 33.04 4.06
CA LEU A 41 2.09 32.12 4.05
C LEU A 41 1.38 32.09 5.41
N LEU A 42 2.10 31.96 6.52
CA LEU A 42 1.51 31.97 7.86
C LEU A 42 0.82 33.29 8.18
N GLN A 43 1.47 34.43 7.85
CA GLN A 43 0.88 35.76 8.00
C GLN A 43 -0.44 35.87 7.24
N PHE A 44 -0.48 35.40 5.99
CA PHE A 44 -1.69 35.44 5.18
C PHE A 44 -2.85 34.64 5.81
N LEU A 45 -2.60 33.40 6.23
CA LEU A 45 -3.64 32.55 6.83
C LEU A 45 -4.16 33.12 8.15
N VAL A 46 -3.27 33.66 8.99
CA VAL A 46 -3.64 34.31 10.25
C VAL A 46 -4.46 35.58 10.00
N GLN A 47 -4.01 36.47 9.10
CA GLN A 47 -4.73 37.69 8.77
C GLN A 47 -6.13 37.38 8.20
N HIS A 48 -6.25 36.34 7.36
CA HIS A 48 -7.54 35.90 6.83
C HIS A 48 -8.49 35.46 7.96
N ARG A 49 -7.96 34.74 8.96
CA ARG A 49 -8.74 34.31 10.14
C ARG A 49 -9.16 35.47 11.04
N LEU A 50 -8.28 36.46 11.25
CA LEU A 50 -8.54 37.63 12.10
C LEU A 50 -9.50 38.64 11.45
N ARG A 51 -9.53 38.75 10.12
CA ARG A 51 -10.50 39.58 9.38
C ARG A 51 -11.94 39.03 9.40
N GLY A 52 -12.16 37.89 10.06
CA GLY A 52 -13.49 37.33 10.28
C GLY A 52 -13.98 36.34 9.22
N GLY A 53 -13.08 35.84 8.36
CA GLY A 53 -13.40 34.78 7.42
C GLY A 53 -13.86 33.51 8.16
N ARG A 54 -15.14 33.14 8.02
CA ARG A 54 -15.70 31.91 8.62
C ARG A 54 -15.32 30.64 7.83
N SER A 55 -14.62 30.80 6.71
CA SER A 55 -14.20 29.72 5.83
C SER A 55 -12.72 29.82 5.55
N SER A 56 -12.04 28.68 5.51
CA SER A 56 -10.66 28.55 5.06
C SER A 56 -10.44 29.23 3.68
N PRO A 57 -9.33 29.98 3.47
CA PRO A 57 -9.03 30.57 2.17
C PRO A 57 -8.85 29.47 1.12
N LYS A 58 -9.28 29.71 -0.13
CA LYS A 58 -9.12 28.74 -1.22
C LYS A 58 -7.66 28.65 -1.68
N ALA A 59 -7.26 27.51 -2.25
CA ALA A 59 -5.90 27.29 -2.74
C ALA A 59 -5.44 28.35 -3.76
N TYR A 60 -6.36 28.85 -4.59
CA TYR A 60 -6.12 29.96 -5.53
C TYR A 60 -5.66 31.24 -4.81
N ALA A 61 -6.41 31.70 -3.81
CA ALA A 61 -6.09 32.90 -3.04
C ALA A 61 -4.74 32.78 -2.33
N ILE A 62 -4.42 31.59 -1.80
CA ILE A 62 -3.09 31.33 -1.20
C ILE A 62 -1.98 31.46 -2.26
N ALA A 63 -2.22 30.97 -3.48
CA ALA A 63 -1.24 31.00 -4.55
C ALA A 63 -0.92 32.44 -4.98
N THR A 64 -1.94 33.24 -5.25
CA THR A 64 -1.81 34.59 -5.80
C THR A 64 -1.43 35.61 -4.74
N GLU A 65 -2.11 35.60 -3.58
CA GLU A 65 -1.96 36.65 -2.56
C GLU A 65 -0.81 36.39 -1.58
N ALA A 66 -0.52 35.12 -1.25
CA ALA A 66 0.52 34.79 -0.25
C ALA A 66 1.84 34.30 -0.88
N LEU A 67 1.73 33.54 -1.96
CA LEU A 67 2.86 32.85 -2.58
C LEU A 67 3.35 33.51 -3.88
N GLY A 68 2.67 34.55 -4.38
CA GLY A 68 3.10 35.37 -5.52
C GLY A 68 3.02 34.67 -6.88
N ARG A 69 2.03 33.77 -7.08
CA ARG A 69 1.75 33.17 -8.39
C ARG A 69 0.90 34.09 -9.28
N SER A 70 0.96 33.87 -10.59
CA SER A 70 0.14 34.59 -11.59
C SER A 70 -1.35 34.35 -11.36
N GLU A 71 -2.19 35.28 -11.83
CA GLU A 71 -3.65 35.16 -11.81
C GLU A 71 -4.17 33.97 -12.63
N ASP A 72 -3.40 33.50 -13.62
CA ASP A 72 -3.69 32.32 -14.44
C ASP A 72 -3.47 30.98 -13.70
N PHE A 73 -3.22 31.00 -12.39
CA PHE A 73 -2.93 29.81 -11.59
C PHE A 73 -4.14 28.87 -11.50
N ASP A 74 -3.97 27.61 -11.91
CA ASP A 74 -4.97 26.55 -11.75
C ASP A 74 -4.62 25.61 -10.56
N PRO A 75 -5.40 25.63 -9.46
CA PRO A 75 -5.18 24.76 -8.30
C PRO A 75 -5.36 23.26 -8.59
N ALA A 76 -6.03 22.87 -9.69
CA ALA A 76 -6.19 21.47 -10.08
C ALA A 76 -4.89 20.89 -10.64
N VAL A 77 -4.14 21.70 -11.40
CA VAL A 77 -2.92 21.29 -12.11
C VAL A 77 -1.66 21.55 -11.27
N ASP A 78 -1.58 22.68 -10.56
CA ASP A 78 -0.42 23.02 -9.74
C ASP A 78 -0.70 22.84 -8.23
N SER A 79 0.06 21.94 -7.62
CA SER A 79 -0.05 21.61 -6.20
C SER A 79 0.76 22.55 -5.29
N TYR A 80 1.43 23.57 -5.83
CA TYR A 80 2.34 24.44 -5.11
C TYR A 80 1.78 25.03 -3.79
N PRO A 81 0.55 25.58 -3.72
CA PRO A 81 -0.02 26.05 -2.45
C PRO A 81 -0.23 24.92 -1.44
N ARG A 82 -0.66 23.74 -1.90
CA ARG A 82 -0.85 22.54 -1.06
C ARG A 82 0.46 22.07 -0.47
N VAL A 83 1.53 22.05 -1.27
CA VAL A 83 2.89 21.69 -0.83
C VAL A 83 3.44 22.70 0.19
N MET A 84 3.28 24.00 -0.07
CA MET A 84 3.78 25.04 0.84
C MET A 84 3.04 25.05 2.18
N VAL A 85 1.74 24.81 2.20
CA VAL A 85 0.99 24.62 3.46
C VAL A 85 1.43 23.35 4.18
N GLY A 86 1.72 22.26 3.45
CA GLY A 86 2.32 21.06 4.04
C GLY A 86 3.65 21.35 4.74
N ARG A 87 4.53 22.12 4.09
CA ARG A 87 5.81 22.57 4.68
C ARG A 87 5.61 23.49 5.88
N LEU A 88 4.61 24.38 5.85
CA LEU A 88 4.25 25.23 6.98
C LEU A 88 3.84 24.38 8.20
N ARG A 89 3.00 23.35 8.01
CA ARG A 89 2.63 22.41 9.09
C ARG A 89 3.86 21.78 9.72
N SER A 90 4.76 21.22 8.91
CA SER A 90 6.00 20.61 9.39
C SER A 90 6.96 21.61 10.07
N LEU A 91 6.89 22.90 9.73
CA LEU A 91 7.71 23.93 10.38
C LEU A 91 7.11 24.32 11.74
N LEU A 92 5.79 24.49 11.82
CA LEU A 92 5.07 24.72 13.08
C LEU A 92 5.29 23.55 14.05
N ASP A 93 5.15 22.31 13.58
CA ASP A 93 5.34 21.12 14.42
C ASP A 93 6.77 21.03 14.98
N ARG A 94 7.78 21.39 14.18
CA ARG A 94 9.18 21.45 14.64
C ARG A 94 9.40 22.56 15.66
N TYR A 95 8.90 23.76 15.40
CA TYR A 95 9.03 24.88 16.34
C TYR A 95 8.44 24.55 17.72
N TYR A 96 7.22 24.00 17.76
CA TYR A 96 6.52 23.64 18.99
C TYR A 96 6.96 22.30 19.60
N ALA A 97 7.84 21.55 18.94
CA ALA A 97 8.53 20.41 19.55
C ALA A 97 9.68 20.87 20.44
N ASP A 98 10.39 21.92 20.02
CA ASP A 98 11.58 22.44 20.69
C ASP A 98 11.27 23.61 21.65
N THR A 99 10.10 24.25 21.51
CA THR A 99 9.67 25.40 22.32
C THR A 99 8.53 25.00 23.24
N PRO A 100 8.61 25.21 24.57
CA PRO A 100 7.47 25.02 25.47
C PRO A 100 6.30 25.94 25.09
N TRP A 101 5.07 25.42 25.15
CA TRP A 101 3.87 26.17 24.79
C TRP A 101 2.68 25.79 25.67
N VAL A 102 1.82 26.79 25.92
CA VAL A 102 0.49 26.63 26.53
C VAL A 102 -0.58 26.61 25.43
N HIS A 103 -0.38 27.42 24.40
CA HIS A 103 -1.19 27.50 23.18
C HIS A 103 -0.25 27.36 21.99
N ARG A 104 -0.69 26.70 20.92
CA ARG A 104 0.06 26.62 19.67
C ARG A 104 -0.82 26.81 18.47
N LEU A 105 -0.27 27.38 17.40
CA LEU A 105 -0.94 27.43 16.10
C LEU A 105 -0.79 26.12 15.35
N ARG A 106 -1.91 25.67 14.77
CA ARG A 106 -1.95 24.49 13.90
C ARG A 106 -2.78 24.79 12.65
N VAL A 107 -2.39 24.20 11.53
CA VAL A 107 -3.21 24.16 10.31
C VAL A 107 -3.64 22.71 10.08
N PRO A 108 -4.92 22.34 10.29
CA PRO A 108 -5.39 20.96 10.14
C PRO A 108 -5.18 20.41 8.72
N GLN A 109 -5.06 19.08 8.57
CA GLN A 109 -4.96 18.45 7.25
C GLN A 109 -6.27 18.65 6.48
N GLY A 110 -6.19 18.97 5.19
CA GLY A 110 -7.36 19.24 4.35
C GLY A 110 -7.98 20.64 4.54
N SER A 111 -7.50 21.42 5.51
CA SER A 111 -7.92 22.81 5.74
C SER A 111 -6.75 23.78 5.55
N TYR A 112 -7.05 25.03 5.22
CA TYR A 112 -6.10 26.15 5.27
C TYR A 112 -6.43 27.13 6.40
N GLU A 113 -7.32 26.75 7.32
CA GLU A 113 -7.62 27.54 8.52
C GLU A 113 -6.56 27.32 9.61
N VAL A 114 -6.19 28.42 10.29
CA VAL A 114 -5.34 28.39 11.48
C VAL A 114 -6.23 28.21 12.71
N VAL A 115 -5.92 27.19 13.51
CA VAL A 115 -6.62 26.91 14.78
C VAL A 115 -5.64 26.96 15.94
N VAL A 116 -6.12 27.34 17.11
CA VAL A 116 -5.35 27.30 18.36
C VAL A 116 -5.56 25.95 19.03
N GLN A 117 -4.47 25.29 19.39
CA GLN A 117 -4.50 24.12 20.24
C GLN A 117 -3.97 24.48 21.63
N TYR A 118 -4.74 24.14 22.66
CA TYR A 118 -4.40 24.37 24.06
C TYR A 118 -3.82 23.11 24.70
N ARG A 119 -2.94 23.31 25.68
CA ARG A 119 -2.43 22.24 26.57
C ARG A 119 -2.68 22.66 28.02
N SER A 120 -3.13 21.72 28.84
CA SER A 120 -3.56 21.97 30.22
C SER A 120 -2.43 22.37 31.19
N ALA A 121 -1.15 22.16 30.84
CA ALA A 121 0.03 22.72 31.50
C ALA A 121 1.28 22.51 30.60
N PRO A 122 2.24 23.46 30.55
CA PRO A 122 3.47 23.28 29.79
C PRO A 122 4.41 22.29 30.51
N PRO A 123 5.07 21.34 29.81
CA PRO A 123 6.15 20.57 30.41
C PRO A 123 7.32 21.52 30.74
N SER A 124 7.91 21.36 31.92
CA SER A 124 9.11 22.06 32.33
C SER A 124 10.20 21.88 31.25
N ALA A 125 10.80 22.99 30.84
CA ALA A 125 11.97 22.98 29.96
C ALA A 125 12.99 22.03 30.59
N ARG A 126 13.37 20.96 29.86
CA ARG A 126 14.48 20.11 30.28
C ARG A 126 15.74 20.95 30.17
N SER A 127 16.15 21.55 31.29
CA SER A 127 17.48 22.13 31.43
C SER A 127 18.51 21.03 31.22
N ALA A 128 19.48 21.34 30.37
CA ALA A 128 20.72 20.59 30.24
C ALA A 128 21.49 20.64 31.57
N GLY A 129 22.04 19.50 31.95
CA GLY A 129 23.11 19.39 32.96
C GLY A 129 22.64 18.85 34.31
N ASP A 130 22.99 17.59 34.58
CA ASP A 130 23.37 17.17 35.94
C ASP A 130 24.22 15.89 35.88
N GLN A 131 25.54 16.10 35.98
CA GLN A 131 26.41 15.20 36.74
C GLN A 131 27.34 16.04 37.62
N ALA A 132 27.23 15.74 38.91
CA ALA A 132 28.24 15.76 39.96
C ALA A 132 28.60 17.10 40.65
N GLY A 133 28.24 17.17 41.93
CA GLY A 133 29.24 17.39 42.98
C GLY A 133 28.92 18.46 44.02
N ASP A 134 28.44 18.00 45.18
CA ASP A 134 28.90 18.35 46.53
C ASP A 134 28.78 19.79 47.06
N ASP A 135 27.97 19.88 48.12
CA ASP A 135 28.10 20.68 49.35
C ASP A 135 28.53 22.16 49.32
N ASP A 136 27.52 22.96 49.70
CA ASP A 136 27.55 23.99 50.75
C ASP A 136 27.92 25.47 50.48
N VAL A 137 27.07 26.31 51.11
CA VAL A 137 27.18 27.74 51.48
C VAL A 137 26.73 28.83 50.49
N LYS A 138 25.46 29.21 50.68
CA LYS A 138 24.96 30.57 51.04
C LYS A 138 25.47 31.80 50.26
N ALA A 139 24.55 32.36 49.48
CA ALA A 139 24.31 33.77 49.15
C ALA A 139 25.42 34.81 49.44
N ALA A 140 25.86 35.45 48.36
CA ALA A 140 26.60 36.70 48.38
C ALA A 140 25.77 37.86 48.96
N THR A 141 26.43 38.68 49.79
CA THR A 141 26.08 40.09 50.02
C THR A 141 27.30 40.92 49.59
N VAL A 142 27.09 41.88 48.69
CA VAL A 142 28.05 42.92 48.25
C VAL A 142 27.94 44.08 49.28
N PRO A 143 28.98 44.86 49.67
CA PRO A 143 29.72 45.74 48.74
C PRO A 143 31.15 46.21 49.07
N ALA A 144 31.70 46.93 48.08
CA ALA A 144 32.61 48.09 48.15
C ALA A 144 34.12 47.91 47.82
N ALA A 145 34.54 48.78 46.89
CA ALA A 145 35.82 49.08 46.24
C ALA A 145 37.04 49.41 47.16
N PRO A 146 38.19 49.91 46.64
CA PRO A 146 39.08 49.44 45.56
C PRO A 146 40.57 49.39 46.02
N ALA A 147 41.47 48.65 45.33
CA ALA A 147 42.90 48.99 45.32
C ALA A 147 43.70 48.31 44.18
N ASP A 148 44.72 49.04 43.75
CA ASP A 148 45.55 48.98 42.55
C ASP A 148 46.67 47.86 42.61
N PRO A 149 47.74 47.83 41.77
CA PRO A 149 47.97 46.77 40.79
C PRO A 149 49.29 45.98 40.99
N ARG A 150 49.56 45.05 40.06
CA ARG A 150 50.84 44.37 39.74
C ARG A 150 51.14 43.08 40.51
N ALA A 151 51.22 41.97 39.76
CA ALA A 151 52.43 41.18 39.66
C ALA A 151 52.38 40.24 38.44
N ARG A 152 53.46 40.26 37.67
CA ARG A 152 53.70 39.42 36.50
C ARG A 152 54.10 38.01 36.94
N SER A 153 53.63 36.98 36.24
CA SER A 153 54.45 35.80 35.89
C SER A 153 53.77 34.93 34.83
N ARG A 154 54.56 34.59 33.80
CA ARG A 154 54.25 33.79 32.62
C ARG A 154 54.21 32.26 32.92
N PRO A 155 53.77 31.41 31.96
CA PRO A 155 53.04 30.17 32.24
C PRO A 155 53.94 28.94 32.40
N GLY A 156 53.47 27.98 33.23
CA GLY A 156 54.03 26.65 33.38
C GLY A 156 53.23 25.62 32.58
N ASP A 157 53.86 25.07 31.56
CA ASP A 157 53.40 24.05 30.63
C ASP A 157 53.05 22.72 31.33
N ARG A 158 51.75 22.42 31.48
CA ARG A 158 51.22 21.09 31.86
C ARG A 158 49.89 20.82 31.16
N GLY A 159 49.92 20.74 29.83
CA GLY A 159 48.75 20.44 29.00
C GLY A 159 49.03 19.43 27.91
N SER A 160 49.26 18.15 28.23
CA SER A 160 49.42 17.11 27.18
C SER A 160 48.82 15.74 27.52
N ARG A 161 48.39 15.49 28.77
CA ARG A 161 47.76 14.21 29.11
C ARG A 161 46.25 14.18 28.86
N PHE A 162 45.53 15.29 29.08
CA PHE A 162 44.08 15.37 28.88
C PHE A 162 43.67 15.29 27.39
N GLY A 163 44.44 15.90 26.49
CA GLY A 163 44.17 15.85 25.05
C GLY A 163 44.28 14.45 24.45
N ARG A 164 45.18 13.60 24.97
CA ARG A 164 45.36 12.22 24.50
C ARG A 164 44.16 11.33 24.86
N TRP A 165 43.60 11.47 26.06
CA TRP A 165 42.41 10.72 26.47
C TRP A 165 41.17 11.15 25.69
N LEU A 166 41.03 12.43 25.37
CA LEU A 166 39.94 12.93 24.53
C LEU A 166 40.00 12.32 23.11
N VAL A 167 41.19 12.24 22.52
CA VAL A 167 41.39 11.61 21.20
C VAL A 167 41.05 10.12 21.24
N VAL A 168 41.45 9.39 22.28
CA VAL A 168 41.11 7.97 22.44
C VAL A 168 39.60 7.77 22.60
N LEU A 169 38.91 8.60 23.38
CA LEU A 169 37.45 8.54 23.53
C LEU A 169 36.72 8.84 22.21
N ILE A 170 37.18 9.83 21.45
CA ILE A 170 36.61 10.16 20.13
C ILE A 170 36.83 9.00 19.16
N LEU A 171 38.04 8.43 19.12
CA LEU A 171 38.33 7.27 18.26
C LEU A 171 37.52 6.04 18.65
N MET A 172 37.31 5.81 19.95
CA MET A 172 36.48 4.71 20.44
C MET A 172 35.00 4.93 20.13
N ALA A 173 34.48 6.15 20.28
CA ALA A 173 33.11 6.50 19.88
C ALA A 173 32.93 6.37 18.36
N LEU A 174 33.94 6.76 17.57
CA LEU A 174 33.93 6.59 16.12
C LEU A 174 33.99 5.10 15.74
N ALA A 175 34.80 4.30 16.43
CA ALA A 175 34.90 2.85 16.26
C ALA A 175 33.58 2.14 16.62
N LEU A 176 32.93 2.56 17.72
CA LEU A 176 31.61 2.08 18.12
C LEU A 176 30.52 2.50 17.12
N PHE A 177 30.55 3.74 16.65
CA PHE A 177 29.61 4.24 15.64
C PHE A 177 29.78 3.52 14.31
N THR A 178 31.02 3.37 13.83
CA THR A 178 31.34 2.61 12.62
C THR A 178 30.96 1.14 12.76
N LEU A 179 31.27 0.49 13.88
CA LEU A 179 30.82 -0.89 14.16
C LEU A 179 29.29 -0.99 14.20
N TRP A 180 28.61 0.00 14.77
CA TRP A 180 27.16 0.08 14.81
C TRP A 180 26.56 0.29 13.40
N THR A 181 27.16 1.14 12.57
CA THR A 181 26.75 1.31 11.15
C THR A 181 27.02 0.05 10.32
N LEU A 182 28.15 -0.63 10.52
CA LEU A 182 28.52 -1.88 9.84
C LEU A 182 27.62 -3.05 10.27
N ARG A 183 27.03 -3.01 11.47
CA ARG A 183 26.00 -3.94 11.95
C ARG A 183 24.57 -3.59 11.51
N GLY A 184 24.39 -2.60 10.63
CA GLY A 184 23.06 -2.19 10.15
C GLY A 184 22.28 -1.36 11.17
N GLY A 185 22.94 -0.70 12.13
CA GLY A 185 22.26 0.19 13.06
C GLY A 185 21.62 1.41 12.39
N SER A 186 22.22 1.91 11.30
CA SER A 186 21.71 3.07 10.56
C SER A 186 20.38 2.79 9.83
N SER A 187 20.08 1.56 9.40
CA SER A 187 18.78 1.25 8.79
C SER A 187 17.65 1.28 9.82
N ARG A 188 17.92 0.96 11.10
CA ARG A 188 16.93 0.97 12.18
C ARG A 188 16.51 2.36 12.67
N LEU A 189 17.28 3.42 12.41
CA LEU A 189 16.90 4.79 12.81
C LEU A 189 15.92 5.46 11.82
N PHE A 190 15.83 4.97 10.59
CA PHE A 190 15.05 5.62 9.51
C PHE A 190 13.93 4.75 8.93
N VAL A 191 13.91 3.45 9.21
CA VAL A 191 12.79 2.57 8.90
C VAL A 191 11.84 2.58 10.09
N GLY A 192 10.72 3.28 9.98
CA GLY A 192 9.65 3.17 10.97
C GLY A 192 9.13 1.74 11.07
N ASP A 193 8.57 1.37 12.23
CA ASP A 193 8.03 0.02 12.44
C ASP A 193 7.07 -0.38 11.29
N PRO A 194 7.13 -1.65 10.81
CA PRO A 194 6.22 -2.11 9.77
C PRO A 194 4.77 -1.87 10.16
N VAL A 195 4.01 -1.32 9.24
CA VAL A 195 2.58 -1.11 9.43
C VAL A 195 1.88 -2.47 9.30
N PRO A 196 1.16 -2.94 10.33
CA PRO A 196 0.49 -4.24 10.27
C PRO A 196 -0.68 -4.22 9.29
N ALA A 197 -1.19 -5.42 8.96
CA ALA A 197 -2.44 -5.55 8.23
C ALA A 197 -3.60 -4.85 8.98
N PRO A 198 -4.59 -4.32 8.24
CA PRO A 198 -5.74 -3.68 8.86
C PRO A 198 -6.61 -4.70 9.61
N LEU A 199 -7.11 -4.29 10.77
CA LEU A 199 -8.04 -5.09 11.56
C LEU A 199 -9.47 -4.91 11.07
N LEU A 200 -10.15 -6.03 10.75
CA LEU A 200 -11.55 -6.08 10.37
C LEU A 200 -12.40 -6.64 11.51
N GLU A 201 -13.33 -5.83 12.01
CA GLU A 201 -14.39 -6.29 12.92
C GLU A 201 -15.58 -6.82 12.11
N VAL A 202 -15.88 -8.11 12.22
CA VAL A 202 -17.11 -8.69 11.67
C VAL A 202 -18.21 -8.63 12.75
N ARG A 203 -19.28 -7.89 12.49
CA ARG A 203 -20.44 -7.83 13.39
C ARG A 203 -21.37 -9.02 13.15
N PRO A 204 -21.96 -9.61 14.21
CA PRO A 204 -22.98 -10.63 14.05
C PRO A 204 -24.13 -10.12 13.16
N PRO A 205 -24.61 -10.93 12.18
CA PRO A 205 -25.67 -10.49 11.28
C PRO A 205 -26.96 -10.15 12.02
N LEU A 206 -27.53 -9.00 11.68
CA LEU A 206 -28.87 -8.61 12.12
C LEU A 206 -29.89 -9.49 11.40
N ALA A 207 -30.76 -10.16 12.15
CA ALA A 207 -31.78 -11.03 11.59
C ALA A 207 -33.08 -10.97 12.40
N GLY A 208 -34.17 -11.43 11.78
CA GLY A 208 -35.46 -11.56 12.45
C GLY A 208 -35.45 -12.53 13.64
N ASN A 209 -36.48 -12.44 14.48
CA ASN A 209 -36.56 -13.20 15.74
C ASN A 209 -36.93 -14.69 15.59
N SER A 210 -37.17 -15.18 14.38
CA SER A 210 -37.51 -16.59 14.16
C SER A 210 -36.30 -17.50 14.45
N PRO A 211 -36.50 -18.73 14.95
CA PRO A 211 -35.42 -19.71 15.12
C PRO A 211 -34.63 -19.95 13.83
N GLN A 212 -35.32 -20.01 12.69
CA GLN A 212 -34.72 -20.21 11.37
C GLN A 212 -33.83 -19.02 10.97
N SER A 213 -34.32 -17.78 11.08
CA SER A 213 -33.54 -16.56 10.78
C SER A 213 -32.29 -16.46 11.65
N ARG A 214 -32.37 -16.80 12.94
CA ARG A 214 -31.20 -16.84 13.83
C ARG A 214 -30.20 -17.94 13.49
N ALA A 215 -30.67 -19.10 13.02
CA ALA A 215 -29.80 -20.16 12.55
C ALA A 215 -29.03 -19.74 11.29
N LEU A 216 -29.72 -19.15 10.31
CA LEU A 216 -29.12 -18.61 9.10
C LEU A 216 -28.11 -17.49 9.38
N ALA A 217 -28.42 -16.57 10.29
CA ALA A 217 -27.50 -15.53 10.72
C ALA A 217 -26.20 -16.10 11.30
N ARG A 218 -26.28 -17.15 12.13
CA ARG A 218 -25.08 -17.81 12.68
C ARG A 218 -24.27 -18.53 11.62
N ALA A 219 -24.93 -19.20 10.67
CA ALA A 219 -24.26 -19.86 9.55
C ALA A 219 -23.52 -18.84 8.65
N LEU A 220 -24.17 -17.72 8.33
CA LEU A 220 -23.56 -16.63 7.57
C LEU A 220 -22.37 -16.00 8.31
N ASP A 221 -22.51 -15.72 9.62
CA ASP A 221 -21.40 -15.21 10.45
C ASP A 221 -20.20 -16.17 10.41
N GLY A 222 -20.46 -17.48 10.55
CA GLY A 222 -19.46 -18.52 10.44
C GLY A 222 -18.75 -18.54 9.08
N LYS A 223 -19.51 -18.51 7.98
CA LYS A 223 -18.96 -18.47 6.60
C LYS A 223 -18.10 -17.22 6.38
N LEU A 224 -18.56 -16.05 6.80
CA LEU A 224 -17.82 -14.79 6.64
C LEU A 224 -16.53 -14.78 7.44
N ARG A 225 -16.57 -15.15 8.73
CA ARG A 225 -15.37 -15.22 9.56
C ARG A 225 -14.40 -16.27 9.05
N ASP A 226 -14.88 -17.44 8.65
CA ASP A 226 -14.02 -18.50 8.11
C ASP A 226 -13.40 -18.12 6.77
N GLY A 227 -14.12 -17.42 5.90
CA GLY A 227 -13.54 -16.98 4.63
C GLY A 227 -12.59 -15.80 4.76
N LEU A 228 -12.97 -14.77 5.52
CA LEU A 228 -12.15 -13.57 5.66
C LEU A 228 -10.82 -13.85 6.39
N ARG A 229 -10.80 -14.78 7.37
CA ARG A 229 -9.55 -15.13 8.09
C ARG A 229 -8.50 -15.85 7.24
N ARG A 230 -8.87 -16.31 6.03
CA ARG A 230 -7.97 -17.05 5.13
C ARG A 230 -7.11 -16.12 4.25
N PHE A 231 -7.39 -14.81 4.29
CA PHE A 231 -6.63 -13.81 3.55
C PHE A 231 -5.55 -13.21 4.43
N GLU A 232 -4.34 -13.09 3.88
CA GLU A 232 -3.15 -12.61 4.59
C GLU A 232 -3.05 -11.06 4.63
N LEU A 233 -3.92 -10.37 3.87
CA LEU A 233 -3.93 -8.90 3.77
C LEU A 233 -4.92 -8.23 4.74
N VAL A 234 -5.62 -9.02 5.56
CA VAL A 234 -6.62 -8.54 6.51
C VAL A 234 -6.57 -9.41 7.76
N ASP A 235 -6.43 -8.79 8.93
CA ASP A 235 -6.52 -9.50 10.20
C ASP A 235 -7.95 -9.37 10.76
N LEU A 236 -8.50 -10.45 11.31
CA LEU A 236 -9.80 -10.38 11.99
C LEU A 236 -9.66 -10.01 13.46
N LEU A 237 -10.46 -9.04 13.90
CA LEU A 237 -10.58 -8.74 15.33
C LEU A 237 -11.33 -9.87 16.03
N SER A 238 -10.61 -10.68 16.81
CA SER A 238 -11.22 -11.72 17.65
C SER A 238 -11.93 -11.10 18.85
N ALA A 239 -13.05 -11.72 19.25
CA ALA A 239 -13.77 -11.31 20.45
C ALA A 239 -12.83 -11.31 21.67
N LYS A 240 -12.85 -10.20 22.42
CA LYS A 240 -11.95 -9.95 23.55
C LYS A 240 -12.05 -11.08 24.59
N ALA A 241 -10.94 -11.70 24.95
CA ALA A 241 -10.89 -12.50 26.17
C ALA A 241 -11.16 -11.57 27.39
N PRO A 242 -12.06 -11.94 28.31
CA PRO A 242 -12.32 -11.11 29.49
C PRO A 242 -11.02 -10.91 30.28
N GLY A 243 -10.57 -9.65 30.41
CA GLY A 243 -9.36 -9.27 31.16
C GLY A 243 -8.16 -8.77 30.34
N GLY A 244 -8.21 -8.80 29.00
CA GLY A 244 -7.12 -8.28 28.16
C GLY A 244 -7.02 -6.74 28.11
N ALA A 245 -5.79 -6.22 28.01
CA ALA A 245 -5.49 -4.80 27.77
C ALA A 245 -6.30 -4.23 26.58
N THR A 246 -6.47 -2.89 26.54
CA THR A 246 -7.28 -2.17 25.54
C THR A 246 -7.05 -2.71 24.12
N ALA A 247 -8.06 -3.42 23.59
CA ALA A 247 -8.01 -3.97 22.25
C ALA A 247 -7.91 -2.81 21.26
N ARG A 248 -6.99 -2.91 20.29
CA ARG A 248 -6.92 -1.98 19.16
C ARG A 248 -8.30 -1.97 18.49
N ALA A 249 -8.88 -0.78 18.30
CA ALA A 249 -10.12 -0.64 17.56
C ALA A 249 -9.93 -1.16 16.13
N GLY A 250 -10.96 -1.80 15.57
CA GLY A 250 -10.92 -2.24 14.17
C GLY A 250 -10.68 -1.05 13.24
N ASP A 251 -9.88 -1.25 12.18
CA ASP A 251 -9.69 -0.27 11.11
C ASP A 251 -10.94 -0.24 10.20
N TYR A 252 -11.57 -1.40 10.02
CA TYR A 252 -12.82 -1.59 9.29
C TYR A 252 -13.84 -2.37 10.13
N ARG A 253 -15.13 -2.17 9.83
CA ARG A 253 -16.26 -2.92 10.40
C ARG A 253 -17.16 -3.42 9.29
N LEU A 254 -17.42 -4.73 9.26
CA LEU A 254 -18.37 -5.35 8.35
C LEU A 254 -19.70 -5.54 9.10
N ASP A 255 -20.69 -4.75 8.70
CA ASP A 255 -22.06 -4.87 9.15
C ASP A 255 -22.84 -5.76 8.19
N THR A 256 -23.64 -6.67 8.73
CA THR A 256 -24.40 -7.63 7.92
C THR A 256 -25.84 -7.71 8.40
N SER A 257 -26.77 -7.86 7.47
CA SER A 257 -28.19 -8.05 7.77
C SER A 257 -28.81 -9.09 6.85
N LEU A 258 -29.75 -9.85 7.40
CA LEU A 258 -30.44 -10.94 6.74
C LEU A 258 -31.95 -10.80 6.97
N VAL A 259 -32.71 -10.73 5.88
CA VAL A 259 -34.17 -10.63 5.90
C VAL A 259 -34.74 -11.80 5.11
N ARG A 260 -35.51 -12.66 5.78
CA ARG A 260 -36.21 -13.75 5.10
C ARG A 260 -37.54 -13.24 4.58
N THR A 261 -37.79 -13.47 3.30
CA THR A 261 -39.05 -13.15 2.64
C THR A 261 -40.14 -14.16 3.02
N VAL A 262 -41.40 -13.82 2.71
CA VAL A 262 -42.54 -14.73 2.94
C VAL A 262 -42.45 -15.97 2.05
N GLU A 263 -41.90 -15.83 0.85
CA GLU A 263 -41.73 -16.90 -0.15
C GLU A 263 -40.62 -17.90 0.23
N GLY A 264 -39.76 -17.54 1.19
CA GLY A 264 -38.74 -18.41 1.76
C GLY A 264 -37.31 -18.00 1.41
N ASP A 265 -37.16 -17.17 0.37
CA ASP A 265 -35.90 -16.58 -0.04
C ASP A 265 -35.32 -15.63 1.01
N THR A 266 -34.02 -15.41 0.93
CA THR A 266 -33.27 -14.65 1.93
C THR A 266 -32.51 -13.50 1.29
N ASP A 267 -32.89 -12.27 1.63
CA ASP A 267 -32.15 -11.07 1.25
C ASP A 267 -31.00 -10.84 2.25
N VAL A 268 -29.77 -10.82 1.74
CA VAL A 268 -28.55 -10.60 2.52
C VAL A 268 -27.93 -9.27 2.08
N THR A 269 -27.59 -8.42 3.05
CA THR A 269 -26.89 -7.15 2.81
C THR A 269 -25.60 -7.12 3.63
N LEU A 270 -24.51 -6.72 2.98
CA LEU A 270 -23.20 -6.52 3.59
C LEU A 270 -22.80 -5.06 3.38
N VAL A 271 -22.25 -4.43 4.43
CA VAL A 271 -21.76 -3.05 4.39
C VAL A 271 -20.41 -2.99 5.08
N LEU A 272 -19.38 -2.60 4.34
CA LEU A 272 -18.05 -2.36 4.88
C LEU A 272 -17.91 -0.88 5.24
N ASN A 273 -17.67 -0.62 6.53
CA ASN A 273 -17.47 0.71 7.08
C ASN A 273 -16.01 0.90 7.48
N ARG A 274 -15.44 2.06 7.14
CA ARG A 274 -14.17 2.51 7.70
C ARG A 274 -14.42 3.16 9.05
N VAL A 275 -13.76 2.68 10.09
CA VAL A 275 -14.05 3.08 11.48
C VAL A 275 -13.53 4.48 11.77
N ALA A 276 -12.39 4.87 11.18
CA ALA A 276 -11.73 6.15 11.43
C ALA A 276 -12.62 7.38 11.13
N ASP A 277 -13.49 7.30 10.12
CA ASP A 277 -14.37 8.38 9.69
C ASP A 277 -15.86 7.97 9.58
N GLN A 278 -16.21 6.80 10.11
CA GLN A 278 -17.58 6.27 10.14
C GLN A 278 -18.27 6.25 8.76
N ARG A 279 -17.50 5.97 7.70
CA ARG A 279 -18.00 6.00 6.33
C ARG A 279 -18.18 4.60 5.77
N ALA A 280 -19.36 4.33 5.19
CA ALA A 280 -19.57 3.17 4.33
C ALA A 280 -18.76 3.33 3.04
N ILE A 281 -17.80 2.45 2.81
CA ILE A 281 -16.92 2.48 1.63
C ILE A 281 -17.32 1.43 0.58
N TRP A 282 -18.14 0.45 0.97
CA TRP A 282 -18.67 -0.57 0.08
C TRP A 282 -19.94 -1.19 0.65
N SER A 283 -20.86 -1.58 -0.23
CA SER A 283 -22.04 -2.36 0.13
C SER A 283 -22.46 -3.26 -1.03
N GLN A 284 -23.00 -4.42 -0.71
CA GLN A 284 -23.65 -5.33 -1.64
C GLN A 284 -24.93 -5.90 -1.02
N GLN A 285 -25.92 -6.09 -1.87
CA GLN A 285 -27.18 -6.75 -1.54
C GLN A 285 -27.41 -7.86 -2.55
N MET A 286 -27.83 -9.03 -2.05
CA MET A 286 -28.20 -10.17 -2.88
C MET A 286 -29.40 -10.90 -2.32
N ARG A 287 -30.14 -11.55 -3.21
CA ARG A 287 -31.20 -12.48 -2.85
C ARG A 287 -30.67 -13.90 -3.02
N LEU A 288 -30.82 -14.71 -1.99
CA LEU A 288 -30.48 -16.12 -1.98
C LEU A 288 -31.77 -16.92 -2.05
N THR A 289 -31.83 -17.83 -3.01
CA THR A 289 -32.91 -18.81 -3.08
C THR A 289 -32.81 -19.80 -1.92
N SER A 290 -33.90 -20.52 -1.63
CA SER A 290 -33.93 -21.52 -0.56
C SER A 290 -32.86 -22.62 -0.72
N ASP A 291 -32.46 -22.94 -1.95
CA ASP A 291 -31.45 -23.97 -2.25
C ASP A 291 -30.01 -23.45 -2.07
N GLU A 292 -29.75 -22.16 -2.27
CA GLU A 292 -28.42 -21.54 -2.10
C GLU A 292 -28.11 -21.18 -0.64
N THR A 293 -29.16 -21.00 0.15
CA THR A 293 -29.09 -20.51 1.53
C THR A 293 -28.28 -21.41 2.49
N PRO A 294 -28.29 -22.75 2.41
CA PRO A 294 -27.52 -23.60 3.32
C PRO A 294 -26.00 -23.45 3.17
N GLU A 295 -25.50 -23.26 1.94
CA GLU A 295 -24.05 -23.27 1.65
C GLU A 295 -23.46 -21.85 1.52
N PHE A 296 -24.29 -20.85 1.27
CA PHE A 296 -23.88 -19.45 1.04
C PHE A 296 -22.78 -19.33 -0.04
N THR A 297 -22.85 -20.14 -1.10
CA THR A 297 -21.88 -20.12 -2.20
C THR A 297 -21.83 -18.77 -2.91
N ALA A 298 -22.97 -18.08 -3.03
CA ALA A 298 -23.05 -16.74 -3.60
C ALA A 298 -22.32 -15.65 -2.77
N ILE A 299 -21.95 -15.93 -1.50
CA ILE A 299 -21.18 -15.01 -0.65
C ILE A 299 -19.68 -15.09 -0.93
N GLU A 300 -19.20 -16.20 -1.51
CA GLU A 300 -17.77 -16.44 -1.72
C GLU A 300 -17.07 -15.35 -2.57
N PRO A 301 -17.67 -14.87 -3.69
CA PRO A 301 -17.11 -13.74 -4.43
C PRO A 301 -17.05 -12.45 -3.61
N LEU A 302 -17.99 -12.23 -2.67
CA LEU A 302 -17.96 -11.04 -1.81
C LEU A 302 -16.81 -11.08 -0.82
N ILE A 303 -16.48 -12.26 -0.30
CA ILE A 303 -15.32 -12.45 0.58
C ILE A 303 -14.03 -12.10 -0.19
N ALA A 304 -13.89 -12.61 -1.41
CA ALA A 304 -12.76 -12.30 -2.29
C ALA A 304 -12.68 -10.80 -2.62
N GLN A 305 -13.81 -10.17 -2.99
CA GLN A 305 -13.87 -8.72 -3.28
C GLN A 305 -13.54 -7.84 -2.07
N LEU A 306 -13.76 -8.31 -0.84
CA LEU A 306 -13.43 -7.54 0.37
C LEU A 306 -11.94 -7.63 0.72
N ALA A 307 -11.41 -8.86 0.80
CA ALA A 307 -10.12 -9.16 1.43
C ALA A 307 -9.02 -9.64 0.47
N GLY A 308 -9.35 -9.88 -0.80
CA GLY A 308 -8.40 -10.33 -1.82
C GLY A 308 -7.34 -9.28 -2.19
N ASP A 309 -6.38 -9.70 -3.02
CA ASP A 309 -5.26 -8.89 -3.48
C ASP A 309 -5.66 -7.53 -4.08
N TYR A 310 -6.82 -7.48 -4.73
CA TYR A 310 -7.39 -6.29 -5.36
C TYR A 310 -8.69 -5.83 -4.69
N GLY A 311 -8.96 -6.35 -3.49
CA GLY A 311 -10.20 -6.11 -2.77
C GLY A 311 -10.37 -4.67 -2.28
N VAL A 312 -11.57 -4.39 -1.77
CA VAL A 312 -11.98 -3.06 -1.30
C VAL A 312 -11.01 -2.48 -0.27
N ILE A 313 -10.51 -3.30 0.65
CA ILE A 313 -9.60 -2.85 1.72
C ILE A 313 -8.25 -2.38 1.15
N VAL A 314 -7.69 -3.12 0.20
CA VAL A 314 -6.43 -2.76 -0.48
C VAL A 314 -6.64 -1.49 -1.32
N ARG A 315 -7.75 -1.40 -2.05
CA ARG A 315 -8.08 -0.24 -2.88
C ARG A 315 -8.29 1.02 -2.05
N ASP A 316 -8.93 0.93 -0.89
CA ASP A 316 -9.10 2.06 0.03
C ASP A 316 -7.76 2.60 0.53
N GLN A 317 -6.82 1.71 0.88
CA GLN A 317 -5.47 2.10 1.28
C GLN A 317 -4.73 2.85 0.16
N ILE A 318 -4.78 2.31 -1.06
CA ILE A 318 -4.17 2.94 -2.24
C ILE A 318 -4.81 4.29 -2.56
N GLN A 319 -6.13 4.42 -2.44
CA GLN A 319 -6.83 5.66 -2.73
C GLN A 319 -6.50 6.75 -1.72
N ARG A 320 -6.44 6.42 -0.43
CA ARG A 320 -6.08 7.37 0.63
C ARG A 320 -4.61 7.77 0.60
N GLN A 321 -3.73 6.82 0.26
CA GLN A 321 -2.29 6.97 0.40
C GLN A 321 -1.55 6.44 -0.84
N PRO A 322 -1.74 7.06 -2.02
CA PRO A 322 -1.25 6.54 -3.30
C PRO A 322 0.27 6.47 -3.42
N ASP A 323 1.00 7.24 -2.61
CA ASP A 323 2.46 7.29 -2.58
C ASP A 323 3.08 6.70 -1.31
N ASN A 324 2.29 5.99 -0.49
CA ASN A 324 2.80 5.34 0.71
C ASN A 324 3.39 3.96 0.41
N PHE A 325 4.71 3.85 0.55
CA PHE A 325 5.50 2.63 0.41
C PHE A 325 6.19 2.26 1.74
N ALA A 326 5.60 2.62 2.88
CA ALA A 326 6.08 2.18 4.18
C ALA A 326 6.10 0.65 4.27
N ALA A 327 7.05 0.11 5.03
CA ALA A 327 7.16 -1.33 5.28
C ALA A 327 5.85 -1.89 5.87
N GLY A 328 5.53 -3.15 5.54
CA GLY A 328 4.29 -3.81 5.93
C GLY A 328 3.15 -3.61 4.93
N PHE A 329 1.92 -3.48 5.43
CA PHE A 329 0.70 -3.46 4.61
C PHE A 329 0.65 -2.41 3.49
N PRO A 330 1.10 -1.14 3.68
CA PRO A 330 1.15 -0.17 2.59
C PRO A 330 2.02 -0.65 1.42
N CYS A 331 3.16 -1.28 1.69
CA CYS A 331 4.02 -1.85 0.67
C CYS A 331 3.33 -2.99 -0.09
N LEU A 332 2.63 -3.89 0.61
CA LEU A 332 1.88 -4.99 -0.01
C LEU A 332 0.73 -4.46 -0.90
N ALA A 333 0.04 -3.42 -0.45
CA ALA A 333 -0.98 -2.75 -1.27
C ALA A 333 -0.36 -2.16 -2.55
N GLN A 334 0.81 -1.51 -2.45
CA GLN A 334 1.53 -0.97 -3.60
C GLN A 334 2.06 -2.06 -4.53
N PHE A 335 2.47 -3.21 -3.98
CA PHE A 335 2.84 -4.38 -4.75
C PHE A 335 1.66 -4.86 -5.62
N ASN A 336 0.46 -5.00 -5.04
CA ASN A 336 -0.74 -5.37 -5.82
C ASN A 336 -1.12 -4.30 -6.85
N ARG A 337 -1.03 -3.01 -6.52
CA ARG A 337 -1.21 -1.94 -7.52
C ARG A 337 -0.18 -2.01 -8.66
N MET A 338 1.07 -2.31 -8.34
CA MET A 338 2.15 -2.42 -9.31
C MET A 338 1.92 -3.60 -10.26
N ARG A 339 1.36 -4.71 -9.76
CA ARG A 339 0.93 -5.83 -10.60
C ARG A 339 -0.15 -5.42 -11.61
N GLN A 340 -1.08 -4.55 -11.21
CA GLN A 340 -2.13 -4.03 -12.11
C GLN A 340 -1.62 -3.07 -13.18
N MET A 341 -0.73 -2.15 -12.82
CA MET A 341 -0.29 -1.07 -13.73
C MET A 341 1.01 -1.37 -14.47
N ARG A 342 1.77 -2.40 -14.04
CA ARG A 342 3.08 -2.83 -14.58
C ARG A 342 4.08 -1.69 -14.81
N ASN A 343 4.11 -0.71 -13.92
CA ASN A 343 5.02 0.45 -13.99
C ASN A 343 6.42 0.12 -13.43
N ALA A 344 7.46 0.25 -14.25
CA ALA A 344 8.86 0.01 -13.85
C ALA A 344 9.33 0.91 -12.69
N ALA A 345 8.89 2.17 -12.64
CA ALA A 345 9.24 3.07 -11.53
C ALA A 345 8.62 2.60 -10.20
N SER A 346 7.38 2.10 -10.25
CA SER A 346 6.71 1.50 -9.10
C SER A 346 7.39 0.20 -8.67
N ALA A 347 7.82 -0.65 -9.61
CA ALA A 347 8.49 -1.91 -9.32
C ALA A 347 9.75 -1.73 -8.45
N LYS A 348 10.58 -0.72 -8.75
CA LYS A 348 11.78 -0.41 -7.95
C LYS A 348 11.43 0.04 -6.52
N ARG A 349 10.40 0.88 -6.37
CA ARG A 349 9.93 1.33 -5.04
C ARG A 349 9.34 0.17 -4.24
N VAL A 350 8.60 -0.72 -4.90
CA VAL A 350 8.04 -1.95 -4.31
C VAL A 350 9.15 -2.88 -3.84
N ASP A 351 10.18 -3.14 -4.66
CA ASP A 351 11.33 -3.95 -4.24
C ASP A 351 11.97 -3.40 -2.96
N THR A 352 12.20 -2.08 -2.93
CA THR A 352 12.81 -1.41 -1.77
C THR A 352 11.96 -1.58 -0.51
N CYS A 353 10.64 -1.36 -0.59
CA CYS A 353 9.77 -1.49 0.59
C CYS A 353 9.54 -2.94 1.01
N LEU A 354 9.53 -3.91 0.09
CA LEU A 354 9.42 -5.33 0.41
C LEU A 354 10.66 -5.79 1.17
N ARG A 355 11.85 -5.37 0.72
CA ARG A 355 13.11 -5.64 1.44
C ARG A 355 13.11 -5.01 2.83
N ALA A 356 12.63 -3.77 2.97
CA ALA A 356 12.49 -3.14 4.29
C ALA A 356 11.49 -3.89 5.20
N THR A 357 10.40 -4.42 4.63
CA THR A 357 9.43 -5.26 5.35
C THR A 357 10.07 -6.56 5.85
N ILE A 358 10.85 -7.23 4.99
CA ILE A 358 11.58 -8.46 5.33
C ILE A 358 12.72 -8.19 6.32
N GLU A 359 13.40 -7.03 6.24
CA GLU A 359 14.44 -6.68 7.22
C GLU A 359 13.86 -6.54 8.62
N ALA A 360 12.67 -5.94 8.74
CA ALA A 360 11.99 -5.79 10.01
C ALA A 360 11.30 -7.08 10.50
N ASN A 361 10.78 -7.90 9.59
CA ASN A 361 10.24 -9.24 9.88
C ASN A 361 10.78 -10.30 8.90
N PRO A 362 11.94 -10.93 9.19
CA PRO A 362 12.61 -11.86 8.27
C PRO A 362 11.84 -13.14 7.92
N ARG A 363 10.76 -13.42 8.66
CA ARG A 363 9.90 -14.60 8.52
C ARG A 363 8.48 -14.25 8.05
N ASP A 364 8.24 -13.04 7.57
CA ASP A 364 6.95 -12.66 6.99
C ASP A 364 6.71 -13.46 5.68
N PRO A 365 5.79 -14.43 5.66
CA PRO A 365 5.57 -15.26 4.47
C PRO A 365 4.95 -14.45 3.32
N VAL A 366 4.19 -13.41 3.61
CA VAL A 366 3.50 -12.59 2.61
C VAL A 366 4.51 -11.72 1.87
N ALA A 367 5.38 -11.03 2.61
CA ALA A 367 6.42 -10.19 2.03
C ALA A 367 7.46 -11.03 1.24
N LEU A 368 7.83 -12.21 1.76
CA LEU A 368 8.72 -13.15 1.06
C LEU A 368 8.08 -13.66 -0.25
N THR A 369 6.80 -14.02 -0.22
CA THR A 369 6.04 -14.46 -1.40
C THR A 369 5.92 -13.34 -2.43
N ALA A 370 5.63 -12.11 -1.99
CA ALA A 370 5.54 -10.95 -2.86
C ALA A 370 6.87 -10.66 -3.54
N LEU A 371 7.98 -10.62 -2.79
CA LEU A 371 9.31 -10.38 -3.36
C LEU A 371 9.72 -11.53 -4.30
N SER A 372 9.42 -12.78 -3.96
CA SER A 372 9.63 -13.93 -4.85
C SER A 372 8.95 -13.72 -6.21
N LEU A 373 7.69 -13.24 -6.22
CA LEU A 373 6.97 -12.94 -7.45
C LEU A 373 7.62 -11.81 -8.27
N VAL A 374 8.09 -10.74 -7.61
CA VAL A 374 8.85 -9.67 -8.29
C VAL A 374 10.07 -10.24 -9.00
N ARG A 375 10.82 -11.12 -8.33
CA ARG A 375 12.03 -11.74 -8.90
C ARG A 375 11.74 -12.66 -10.09
N TYR A 376 10.61 -13.39 -10.09
CA TYR A 376 10.15 -14.11 -11.29
C TYR A 376 9.84 -13.16 -12.45
N GLY A 377 9.27 -11.99 -12.16
CA GLY A 377 9.03 -10.94 -13.15
C GLY A 377 10.31 -10.39 -13.78
N ASP A 378 11.39 -10.24 -13.00
CA ASP A 378 12.69 -9.79 -13.49
C ASP A 378 13.43 -10.86 -14.32
N TRP A 379 13.23 -12.14 -13.98
CA TRP A 379 13.79 -13.27 -14.72
C TRP A 379 13.20 -13.40 -16.12
N GLN A 380 11.87 -13.30 -16.26
CA GLN A 380 11.16 -13.61 -17.51
C GLN A 380 11.73 -12.88 -18.76
N PRO A 381 11.96 -11.55 -18.75
CA PRO A 381 12.53 -10.85 -19.90
C PRO A 381 14.03 -11.11 -20.11
N GLN A 382 14.75 -11.61 -19.11
CA GLN A 382 16.22 -11.77 -19.11
C GLN A 382 16.65 -13.24 -19.06
N ARG A 383 15.75 -14.17 -19.44
CA ARG A 383 15.90 -15.61 -19.21
C ARG A 383 17.19 -16.24 -19.77
N LEU A 384 17.73 -15.66 -20.85
CA LEU A 384 18.97 -16.12 -21.50
C LEU A 384 20.24 -15.42 -20.96
N MET A 385 20.09 -14.43 -20.07
CA MET A 385 21.17 -13.62 -19.54
C MET A 385 21.60 -14.08 -18.14
N PRO A 386 22.85 -13.82 -17.70
CA PRO A 386 23.30 -14.13 -16.34
C PRO A 386 22.42 -13.51 -15.25
N ALA A 387 21.99 -12.25 -15.43
CA ALA A 387 21.11 -11.56 -14.50
C ALA A 387 19.75 -12.28 -14.32
N GLY A 388 19.22 -12.90 -15.38
CA GLY A 388 18.03 -13.73 -15.28
C GLY A 388 18.24 -14.97 -14.40
N ARG A 389 19.40 -15.64 -14.52
CA ARG A 389 19.72 -16.80 -13.67
C ARG A 389 19.81 -16.42 -12.19
N GLU A 390 20.39 -15.27 -11.88
CA GLU A 390 20.46 -14.73 -10.52
C GLU A 390 19.06 -14.42 -9.97
N ALA A 391 18.24 -13.69 -10.74
CA ALA A 391 16.86 -13.37 -10.35
C ALA A 391 16.03 -14.63 -10.09
N LEU A 392 16.16 -15.67 -10.92
CA LEU A 392 15.49 -16.96 -10.72
C LEU A 392 15.97 -17.67 -9.45
N GLY A 393 17.27 -17.63 -9.17
CA GLY A 393 17.85 -18.17 -7.94
C GLY A 393 17.30 -17.49 -6.70
N GLU A 394 17.28 -16.15 -6.70
CA GLU A 394 16.71 -15.35 -5.61
C GLU A 394 15.20 -15.63 -5.44
N ALA A 395 14.43 -15.70 -6.54
CA ALA A 395 13.01 -16.00 -6.51
C ALA A 395 12.70 -17.33 -5.81
N ARG A 396 13.47 -18.38 -6.12
CA ARG A 396 13.33 -19.71 -5.51
C ARG A 396 13.74 -19.71 -4.04
N ALA A 397 14.83 -19.04 -3.69
CA ALA A 397 15.29 -18.94 -2.31
C ALA A 397 14.25 -18.22 -1.42
N LEU A 398 13.63 -17.15 -1.93
CA LEU A 398 12.56 -16.44 -1.23
C LEU A 398 11.30 -17.30 -1.06
N ALA A 399 10.91 -18.06 -2.09
CA ALA A 399 9.78 -18.98 -2.00
C ALA A 399 10.01 -20.07 -0.93
N LEU A 400 11.21 -20.66 -0.90
CA LEU A 400 11.58 -21.64 0.11
C LEU A 400 11.53 -21.04 1.52
N ARG A 401 12.13 -19.87 1.72
CA ARG A 401 12.09 -19.16 3.02
C ARG A 401 10.67 -18.83 3.46
N SER A 402 9.78 -18.46 2.53
CA SER A 402 8.37 -18.21 2.83
C SER A 402 7.70 -19.47 3.36
N TYR A 403 7.90 -20.60 2.68
CA TYR A 403 7.36 -21.88 3.08
C TYR A 403 7.94 -22.36 4.41
N GLU A 404 9.26 -22.28 4.62
CA GLU A 404 9.89 -22.66 5.89
C GLU A 404 9.44 -21.80 7.07
N SER A 405 9.09 -20.52 6.82
CA SER A 405 8.61 -19.61 7.85
C SER A 405 7.17 -19.94 8.29
N SER A 406 6.33 -20.42 7.36
CA SER A 406 4.97 -20.86 7.65
C SER A 406 4.53 -21.98 6.68
N PRO A 407 4.87 -23.25 6.97
CA PRO A 407 4.65 -24.38 6.04
C PRO A 407 3.18 -24.66 5.73
N ASN A 408 2.28 -24.21 6.60
CA ASN A 408 0.82 -24.36 6.47
C ASN A 408 0.13 -23.03 6.13
N SER A 409 0.84 -22.10 5.51
CA SER A 409 0.24 -20.88 4.94
C SER A 409 -0.06 -21.06 3.46
N ALA A 410 -1.19 -20.52 3.01
CA ALA A 410 -1.56 -20.54 1.60
C ALA A 410 -0.50 -19.80 0.74
N ALA A 411 0.01 -18.67 1.23
CA ALA A 411 1.05 -17.88 0.56
C ALA A 411 2.35 -18.67 0.37
N GLY A 412 2.87 -19.31 1.42
CA GLY A 412 4.12 -20.08 1.36
C GLY A 412 4.01 -21.31 0.45
N LEU A 413 2.90 -22.06 0.56
CA LEU A 413 2.63 -23.20 -0.32
C LEU A 413 2.53 -22.76 -1.79
N PHE A 414 1.81 -21.66 -2.07
CA PHE A 414 1.67 -21.19 -3.45
C PHE A 414 2.98 -20.62 -4.02
N ALA A 415 3.82 -20.00 -3.18
CA ALA A 415 5.17 -19.59 -3.58
C ALA A 415 6.02 -20.81 -4.01
N MET A 416 5.94 -21.91 -3.27
CA MET A 416 6.61 -23.17 -3.62
C MET A 416 5.98 -23.85 -4.85
N ALA A 417 4.66 -23.81 -5.00
CA ALA A 417 3.97 -24.29 -6.19
C ALA A 417 4.52 -23.60 -7.45
N ARG A 418 4.55 -22.25 -7.42
CA ARG A 418 5.12 -21.42 -8.48
C ARG A 418 6.57 -21.79 -8.78
N ALA A 419 7.40 -21.98 -7.75
CA ALA A 419 8.81 -22.36 -7.92
C ALA A 419 8.99 -23.73 -8.60
N ASN A 420 8.13 -24.69 -8.28
CA ASN A 420 8.12 -25.99 -8.92
C ASN A 420 7.70 -25.89 -10.40
N PHE A 421 6.64 -25.14 -10.71
CA PHE A 421 6.19 -24.93 -12.09
C PHE A 421 7.25 -24.27 -12.97
N TYR A 422 7.90 -23.20 -12.49
CA TYR A 422 9.00 -22.56 -13.22
C TYR A 422 10.26 -23.44 -13.36
N SER A 423 10.35 -24.52 -12.58
CA SER A 423 11.41 -25.53 -12.70
C SER A 423 11.01 -26.72 -13.58
N GLY A 424 9.78 -26.75 -14.10
CA GLY A 424 9.23 -27.89 -14.86
C GLY A 424 8.77 -29.06 -14.00
N ASN A 425 8.77 -28.93 -12.66
CA ASN A 425 8.25 -29.95 -11.76
C ASN A 425 6.73 -29.81 -11.60
N CYS A 426 5.97 -30.28 -12.58
CA CYS A 426 4.52 -30.23 -12.57
C CYS A 426 3.90 -30.95 -11.37
N ALA A 427 4.41 -32.14 -11.01
CA ALA A 427 3.87 -32.91 -9.88
C ALA A 427 4.00 -32.15 -8.54
N GLY A 428 5.19 -31.61 -8.26
CA GLY A 428 5.41 -30.80 -7.05
C GLY A 428 4.63 -29.48 -7.08
N GLY A 429 4.50 -28.86 -8.25
CA GLY A 429 3.72 -27.65 -8.44
C GLY A 429 2.24 -27.85 -8.12
N ASN A 430 1.66 -28.92 -8.66
CA ASN A 430 0.26 -29.28 -8.42
C ASN A 430 -0.01 -29.59 -6.96
N ALA A 431 0.80 -30.46 -6.34
CA ALA A 431 0.61 -30.86 -4.94
C ALA A 431 0.61 -29.65 -3.99
N MET A 432 1.58 -28.74 -4.17
CA MET A 432 1.69 -27.54 -3.34
C MET A 432 0.58 -26.52 -3.67
N GLY A 433 0.20 -26.39 -4.94
CA GLY A 433 -0.84 -25.46 -5.38
C GLY A 433 -2.22 -25.86 -4.90
N GLU A 434 -2.56 -27.15 -4.97
CA GLU A 434 -3.81 -27.70 -4.45
C GLU A 434 -3.89 -27.57 -2.93
N ALA A 435 -2.79 -27.82 -2.23
CA ALA A 435 -2.72 -27.60 -0.79
C ALA A 435 -2.93 -26.11 -0.42
N ALA A 436 -2.35 -25.18 -1.19
CA ALA A 436 -2.57 -23.75 -0.99
C ALA A 436 -4.04 -23.37 -1.22
N LEU A 437 -4.65 -23.86 -2.30
CA LEU A 437 -6.05 -23.59 -2.63
C LEU A 437 -7.02 -24.18 -1.59
N ALA A 438 -6.70 -25.33 -1.00
CA ALA A 438 -7.49 -25.90 0.10
C ALA A 438 -7.48 -25.01 1.36
N LEU A 439 -6.37 -24.30 1.61
CA LEU A 439 -6.29 -23.34 2.71
C LEU A 439 -7.05 -22.04 2.42
N ASN A 440 -7.04 -21.55 1.18
CA ASN A 440 -7.85 -20.41 0.77
C ASN A 440 -8.55 -20.63 -0.58
N PRO A 441 -9.77 -21.21 -0.60
CA PRO A 441 -10.52 -21.45 -1.83
C PRO A 441 -11.18 -20.18 -2.41
N TYR A 442 -11.01 -19.04 -1.75
CA TYR A 442 -11.59 -17.75 -2.13
C TYR A 442 -10.56 -16.82 -2.80
N ASP A 443 -9.29 -17.23 -2.88
CA ASP A 443 -8.25 -16.46 -3.55
C ASP A 443 -8.36 -16.62 -5.07
N ALA A 444 -8.90 -15.60 -5.72
CA ALA A 444 -9.11 -15.57 -7.17
C ALA A 444 -7.78 -15.63 -7.96
N ASP A 445 -6.74 -14.97 -7.47
CA ASP A 445 -5.45 -14.90 -8.15
C ASP A 445 -4.74 -16.25 -8.08
N MET A 446 -4.77 -16.89 -6.91
CA MET A 446 -4.27 -18.24 -6.70
C MET A 446 -4.96 -19.27 -7.61
N ALA A 447 -6.29 -19.27 -7.66
CA ALA A 447 -7.05 -20.14 -8.55
C ALA A 447 -6.66 -19.91 -10.02
N GLY A 448 -6.61 -18.65 -10.45
CA GLY A 448 -6.30 -18.30 -11.84
C GLY A 448 -4.90 -18.70 -12.27
N PHE A 449 -3.88 -18.42 -11.44
CA PHE A 449 -2.50 -18.80 -11.74
C PHE A 449 -2.27 -20.31 -11.63
N LEU A 450 -2.89 -21.00 -10.67
CA LEU A 450 -2.84 -22.47 -10.63
C LEU A 450 -3.47 -23.08 -11.88
N GLY A 451 -4.60 -22.53 -12.33
CA GLY A 451 -5.25 -22.92 -13.58
C GLY A 451 -4.33 -22.79 -14.78
N LEU A 452 -3.68 -21.62 -14.92
CA LEU A 452 -2.66 -21.39 -15.94
C LEU A 452 -1.53 -22.41 -15.88
N PHE A 453 -0.98 -22.68 -14.69
CA PHE A 453 0.12 -23.65 -14.56
C PHE A 453 -0.32 -25.07 -14.92
N LYS A 454 -1.51 -25.50 -14.50
CA LYS A 454 -2.10 -26.79 -14.87
C LYS A 454 -2.26 -26.94 -16.37
N LEU A 455 -2.71 -25.90 -17.08
CA LEU A 455 -2.74 -25.88 -18.55
C LEU A 455 -1.35 -26.15 -19.15
N THR A 456 -0.31 -25.49 -18.63
CA THR A 456 1.07 -25.69 -19.13
C THR A 456 1.63 -27.09 -18.82
N CYS A 457 1.08 -27.76 -17.82
CA CYS A 457 1.41 -29.13 -17.42
C CYS A 457 0.52 -30.19 -18.08
N GLY A 458 -0.32 -29.82 -19.04
CA GLY A 458 -1.18 -30.75 -19.79
C GLY A 458 -2.49 -31.13 -19.10
N GLN A 459 -2.83 -30.51 -17.97
CA GLN A 459 -4.09 -30.72 -17.26
C GLN A 459 -5.13 -29.68 -17.71
N ALA A 460 -5.63 -29.85 -18.94
CA ALA A 460 -6.48 -28.86 -19.60
C ALA A 460 -7.79 -28.58 -18.83
N ASP A 461 -8.53 -29.63 -18.49
CA ASP A 461 -9.87 -29.51 -17.89
C ASP A 461 -9.84 -28.88 -16.50
N GLU A 462 -8.95 -29.37 -15.63
CA GLU A 462 -8.72 -28.78 -14.30
C GLU A 462 -8.22 -27.33 -14.40
N GLY A 463 -7.33 -27.06 -15.36
CA GLY A 463 -6.79 -25.73 -15.59
C GLY A 463 -7.86 -24.72 -15.98
N GLU A 464 -8.75 -25.07 -16.90
CA GLU A 464 -9.88 -24.25 -17.28
C GLU A 464 -10.87 -24.03 -16.14
N ALA A 465 -11.22 -25.09 -15.39
CA ALA A 465 -12.14 -25.00 -14.27
C ALA A 465 -11.66 -23.96 -13.24
N LEU A 466 -10.36 -23.96 -12.95
CA LEU A 466 -9.74 -22.99 -12.05
C LEU A 466 -9.70 -21.57 -12.61
N LEU A 467 -9.47 -21.41 -13.92
CA LEU A 467 -9.57 -20.10 -14.57
C LEU A 467 -10.99 -19.55 -14.47
N ARG A 468 -12.01 -20.36 -14.80
CA ARG A 468 -13.41 -19.95 -14.66
C ARG A 468 -13.74 -19.58 -13.21
N ARG A 469 -13.26 -20.37 -12.24
CA ARG A 469 -13.41 -20.08 -10.82
C ARG A 469 -12.76 -18.77 -10.41
N SER A 470 -11.59 -18.44 -10.92
CA SER A 470 -10.91 -17.15 -10.69
C SER A 470 -11.80 -15.98 -11.09
N LEU A 471 -12.36 -16.00 -12.31
CA LEU A 471 -13.25 -14.93 -12.80
C LEU A 471 -14.57 -14.86 -12.02
N GLN A 472 -15.10 -16.00 -11.54
CA GLN A 472 -16.30 -16.03 -10.70
C GLN A 472 -16.05 -15.42 -9.31
N LEU A 473 -14.86 -15.63 -8.73
CA LEU A 473 -14.49 -15.10 -7.42
C LEU A 473 -14.25 -13.58 -7.47
N ASP A 474 -13.46 -13.11 -8.43
CA ASP A 474 -13.17 -11.69 -8.57
C ASP A 474 -12.93 -11.29 -10.04
N ALA A 475 -13.91 -10.61 -10.63
CA ALA A 475 -13.82 -10.05 -11.97
C ALA A 475 -13.30 -8.59 -12.00
N SER A 476 -12.96 -8.00 -10.84
CA SER A 476 -12.53 -6.59 -10.78
C SER A 476 -11.15 -6.36 -11.40
N TYR A 477 -10.29 -7.37 -11.35
CA TYR A 477 -8.99 -7.38 -12.04
C TYR A 477 -8.68 -8.80 -12.53
N PRO A 478 -9.28 -9.23 -13.66
CA PRO A 478 -9.20 -10.61 -14.10
C PRO A 478 -7.90 -10.93 -14.86
N GLY A 479 -7.12 -9.90 -15.21
CA GLY A 479 -5.71 -9.96 -15.64
C GLY A 479 -5.31 -11.12 -16.55
N VAL A 480 -4.19 -11.76 -16.20
CA VAL A 480 -3.64 -12.93 -16.91
C VAL A 480 -4.60 -14.14 -16.93
N PRO A 481 -5.32 -14.47 -15.85
CA PRO A 481 -6.31 -15.55 -15.89
C PRO A 481 -7.38 -15.40 -16.99
N ALA A 482 -8.01 -14.22 -17.13
CA ALA A 482 -9.05 -14.03 -18.15
C ALA A 482 -8.53 -14.15 -19.58
N VAL A 483 -7.41 -13.51 -19.91
CA VAL A 483 -6.85 -13.61 -21.26
C VAL A 483 -6.37 -15.03 -21.55
N THR A 484 -5.95 -15.79 -20.54
CA THR A 484 -5.59 -17.20 -20.71
C THR A 484 -6.83 -18.05 -21.01
N LEU A 485 -7.93 -17.84 -20.29
CA LEU A 485 -9.20 -18.53 -20.55
C LEU A 485 -9.73 -18.20 -21.95
N ALA A 486 -9.78 -16.91 -22.31
CA ALA A 486 -10.20 -16.48 -23.63
C ALA A 486 -9.31 -17.07 -24.74
N PHE A 487 -8.00 -17.14 -24.52
CA PHE A 487 -7.10 -17.78 -25.46
C PHE A 487 -7.41 -19.26 -25.63
N VAL A 488 -7.58 -20.03 -24.54
CA VAL A 488 -7.92 -21.46 -24.59
C VAL A 488 -9.24 -21.70 -25.33
N LEU A 489 -10.29 -20.93 -24.99
CA LEU A 489 -11.60 -21.00 -25.65
C LEU A 489 -11.48 -20.72 -27.15
N SER A 490 -10.70 -19.71 -27.53
CA SER A 490 -10.48 -19.39 -28.94
C SER A 490 -9.82 -20.54 -29.71
N GLN A 491 -8.91 -21.28 -29.08
CA GLN A 491 -8.25 -22.43 -29.70
C GLN A 491 -9.22 -23.56 -29.99
N ARG A 492 -10.26 -23.74 -29.16
CA ARG A 492 -11.33 -24.73 -29.35
C ARG A 492 -12.46 -24.26 -30.28
N GLY A 493 -12.40 -23.02 -30.75
CA GLY A 493 -13.44 -22.44 -31.62
C GLY A 493 -14.60 -21.80 -30.87
N GLU A 494 -14.55 -21.72 -29.55
CA GLU A 494 -15.55 -21.06 -28.70
C GLU A 494 -15.34 -19.54 -28.69
N LEU A 495 -15.42 -18.92 -29.87
CA LEU A 495 -15.04 -17.52 -30.10
C LEU A 495 -15.98 -16.53 -29.41
N GLU A 496 -17.27 -16.84 -29.31
CA GLU A 496 -18.26 -15.96 -28.68
C GLU A 496 -18.01 -15.76 -27.18
N GLU A 497 -17.67 -16.84 -26.47
CA GLU A 497 -17.36 -16.76 -25.05
C GLU A 497 -16.00 -16.09 -24.82
N ALA A 498 -15.00 -16.42 -25.64
CA ALA A 498 -13.69 -15.78 -25.59
C ALA A 498 -13.80 -14.26 -25.74
N ASP A 499 -14.60 -13.79 -26.70
CA ASP A 499 -14.78 -12.37 -26.95
C ASP A 499 -15.55 -11.67 -25.82
N ARG A 500 -16.60 -12.31 -25.29
CA ARG A 500 -17.36 -11.80 -24.13
C ARG A 500 -16.48 -11.59 -22.91
N ILE A 501 -15.56 -12.53 -22.63
CA ILE A 501 -14.60 -12.39 -21.52
C ILE A 501 -13.73 -11.16 -21.75
N LEU A 502 -13.19 -10.98 -22.96
CA LEU A 502 -12.31 -9.86 -23.29
C LEU A 502 -13.04 -8.50 -23.28
N ASP A 503 -14.31 -8.45 -23.71
CA ASP A 503 -15.13 -7.24 -23.68
C ASP A 503 -15.41 -6.76 -22.25
N GLN A 504 -15.54 -7.69 -21.31
CA GLN A 504 -15.83 -7.39 -19.91
C GLN A 504 -14.58 -6.98 -19.11
N MET A 505 -13.38 -7.08 -19.68
CA MET A 505 -12.14 -6.74 -18.98
C MET A 505 -12.04 -5.22 -18.75
N PRO A 506 -11.96 -4.75 -17.49
CA PRO A 506 -11.85 -3.33 -17.18
C PRO A 506 -10.44 -2.80 -17.44
N SER A 507 -10.30 -1.48 -17.59
CA SER A 507 -9.00 -0.80 -17.49
C SER A 507 -8.46 -0.92 -16.06
N PRO A 508 -7.14 -1.16 -15.86
CA PRO A 508 -6.07 -1.19 -16.86
C PRO A 508 -5.84 -2.56 -17.52
N SER A 509 -6.54 -3.62 -17.12
CA SER A 509 -6.34 -4.98 -17.64
C SER A 509 -6.47 -5.07 -19.17
N ASN A 510 -7.41 -4.30 -19.75
CA ASN A 510 -7.60 -4.21 -21.20
C ASN A 510 -6.52 -3.36 -21.93
N MET A 511 -5.56 -2.82 -21.20
CA MET A 511 -4.39 -2.12 -21.73
C MET A 511 -3.11 -2.96 -21.59
N GLU A 512 -3.19 -4.17 -21.04
CA GLU A 512 -2.03 -5.04 -20.87
C GLU A 512 -1.62 -5.72 -22.19
N PRO A 513 -0.33 -6.00 -22.38
CA PRO A 513 0.15 -6.68 -23.59
C PRO A 513 -0.51 -8.02 -23.84
N GLN A 514 -0.77 -8.79 -22.77
CA GLN A 514 -1.42 -10.09 -22.89
C GLN A 514 -2.86 -9.96 -23.40
N TYR A 515 -3.57 -8.88 -23.01
CA TYR A 515 -4.88 -8.57 -23.55
C TYR A 515 -4.81 -8.23 -25.03
N MET A 516 -3.97 -7.27 -25.41
CA MET A 516 -3.84 -6.85 -26.82
C MET A 516 -3.49 -8.04 -27.73
N MET A 517 -2.59 -8.89 -27.25
CA MET A 517 -2.17 -10.12 -27.90
C MET A 517 -3.33 -11.10 -28.11
N VAL A 518 -4.05 -11.45 -27.04
CA VAL A 518 -5.14 -12.43 -27.13
C VAL A 518 -6.33 -11.85 -27.91
N ARG A 519 -6.65 -10.57 -27.73
CA ARG A 519 -7.71 -9.90 -28.49
C ARG A 519 -7.42 -9.87 -29.99
N ALA A 520 -6.17 -9.63 -30.39
CA ALA A 520 -5.77 -9.73 -31.80
C ALA A 520 -5.99 -11.16 -32.35
N VAL A 521 -5.62 -12.19 -31.59
CA VAL A 521 -5.82 -13.60 -32.00
C VAL A 521 -7.30 -13.97 -32.09
N VAL A 522 -8.14 -13.54 -31.13
CA VAL A 522 -9.58 -13.82 -31.15
C VAL A 522 -10.26 -13.14 -32.34
N LEU A 523 -10.01 -11.85 -32.56
CA LEU A 523 -10.55 -11.10 -33.70
C LEU A 523 -10.10 -11.69 -35.05
N ALA A 524 -8.84 -12.12 -35.15
CA ALA A 524 -8.31 -12.78 -36.34
C ALA A 524 -9.07 -14.07 -36.66
N ARG A 525 -9.36 -14.89 -35.64
CA ARG A 525 -10.10 -16.15 -35.79
C ARG A 525 -11.59 -15.94 -36.07
N GLN A 526 -12.16 -14.81 -35.67
CA GLN A 526 -13.52 -14.40 -36.03
C GLN A 526 -13.62 -13.87 -37.47
N GLY A 527 -12.49 -13.56 -38.12
CA GLY A 527 -12.45 -12.95 -39.45
C GLY A 527 -12.49 -11.42 -39.45
N ASP A 528 -12.48 -10.76 -38.29
CA ASP A 528 -12.36 -9.30 -38.20
C ASP A 528 -10.89 -8.86 -38.26
N VAL A 529 -10.33 -8.99 -39.47
CA VAL A 529 -8.91 -8.72 -39.74
C VAL A 529 -8.55 -7.25 -39.46
N ALA A 530 -9.47 -6.32 -39.71
CA ALA A 530 -9.23 -4.89 -39.51
C ALA A 530 -9.06 -4.57 -38.03
N ALA A 531 -9.97 -5.03 -37.18
CA ALA A 531 -9.87 -4.84 -35.73
C ALA A 531 -8.67 -5.61 -35.16
N ALA A 532 -8.42 -6.84 -35.63
CA ALA A 532 -7.27 -7.63 -35.20
C ALA A 532 -5.93 -6.91 -35.50
N ARG A 533 -5.79 -6.33 -36.69
CA ARG A 533 -4.61 -5.54 -37.08
C ARG A 533 -4.43 -4.30 -36.22
N ALA A 534 -5.52 -3.60 -35.89
CA ALA A 534 -5.46 -2.45 -34.99
C ALA A 534 -4.97 -2.85 -33.58
N GLN A 535 -5.41 -3.99 -33.06
CA GLN A 535 -4.93 -4.50 -31.76
C GLN A 535 -3.46 -4.95 -31.82
N TRP A 536 -3.06 -5.62 -32.90
CA TRP A 536 -1.67 -5.99 -33.12
C TRP A 536 -0.73 -4.77 -33.18
N GLN A 537 -1.13 -3.72 -33.90
CA GLN A 537 -0.36 -2.47 -33.97
C GLN A 537 -0.23 -1.79 -32.59
N ARG A 538 -1.27 -1.83 -31.75
CA ARG A 538 -1.18 -1.35 -30.36
C ARG A 538 -0.16 -2.14 -29.56
N LEU A 539 -0.12 -3.46 -29.71
CA LEU A 539 0.88 -4.33 -29.07
C LEU A 539 2.31 -4.00 -29.53
N LEU A 540 2.53 -3.80 -30.83
CA LEU A 540 3.83 -3.40 -31.38
C LEU A 540 4.28 -2.05 -30.83
N ALA A 541 3.39 -1.06 -30.81
CA ALA A 541 3.66 0.26 -30.23
C ALA A 541 4.03 0.16 -28.74
N TYR A 542 3.27 -0.61 -27.97
CA TYR A 542 3.56 -0.84 -26.55
C TYR A 542 4.94 -1.48 -26.34
N THR A 543 5.27 -2.50 -27.15
CA THR A 543 6.51 -3.25 -27.04
C THR A 543 7.71 -2.60 -27.73
N ARG A 544 7.50 -1.45 -28.37
CA ARG A 544 8.47 -0.72 -29.20
C ARG A 544 9.10 -1.61 -30.27
N GLN A 545 8.27 -2.42 -30.91
CA GLN A 545 8.67 -3.30 -32.01
C GLN A 545 8.33 -2.63 -33.35
N PRO A 546 9.14 -2.85 -34.40
CA PRO A 546 8.82 -2.32 -35.72
C PRO A 546 7.58 -3.00 -36.31
N ALA A 547 6.97 -2.37 -37.32
CA ALA A 547 5.71 -2.83 -37.92
C ALA A 547 5.81 -4.21 -38.58
N ASP A 548 7.01 -4.60 -39.00
CA ASP A 548 7.38 -5.85 -39.66
C ASP A 548 7.96 -6.90 -38.69
N ALA A 549 7.90 -6.65 -37.38
CA ALA A 549 8.41 -7.60 -36.38
C ALA A 549 7.70 -8.96 -36.51
N ALA A 550 8.50 -10.03 -36.61
CA ALA A 550 7.98 -11.39 -36.67
C ALA A 550 7.10 -11.69 -35.44
N PRO A 551 5.90 -12.28 -35.62
CA PRO A 551 4.98 -12.53 -34.51
C PRO A 551 5.61 -13.39 -33.42
N GLU A 552 6.49 -14.32 -33.74
CA GLU A 552 7.22 -15.14 -32.76
C GLU A 552 8.09 -14.29 -31.83
N THR A 553 8.72 -13.24 -32.36
CA THR A 553 9.57 -12.32 -31.59
C THR A 553 8.74 -11.51 -30.61
N VAL A 554 7.56 -11.05 -31.05
CA VAL A 554 6.65 -10.26 -30.21
C VAL A 554 5.99 -11.14 -29.14
N LEU A 555 5.40 -12.27 -29.56
CA LEU A 555 4.69 -13.21 -28.70
C LEU A 555 5.62 -13.90 -27.70
N GLY A 556 6.85 -14.24 -28.11
CA GLY A 556 7.86 -14.89 -27.27
C GLY A 556 8.32 -14.06 -26.06
N ARG A 557 7.98 -12.76 -26.01
CA ARG A 557 8.21 -11.92 -24.82
C ARG A 557 7.20 -12.19 -23.69
N PHE A 558 6.07 -12.80 -24.01
CA PHE A 558 4.95 -13.00 -23.08
C PHE A 558 4.59 -14.48 -22.89
N MET A 559 4.67 -15.27 -23.95
CA MET A 559 4.40 -16.70 -23.95
C MET A 559 5.69 -17.50 -23.77
N ILE A 560 5.63 -18.60 -23.02
CA ILE A 560 6.80 -19.47 -22.75
C ILE A 560 6.76 -20.81 -23.47
N THR A 561 5.61 -21.20 -24.03
CA THR A 561 5.42 -22.51 -24.66
C THR A 561 5.59 -22.38 -26.18
N PRO A 562 6.66 -22.95 -26.79
CA PRO A 562 6.95 -22.78 -28.22
C PRO A 562 5.80 -23.18 -29.14
N ALA A 563 5.13 -24.30 -28.87
CA ALA A 563 3.98 -24.76 -29.65
C ALA A 563 2.78 -23.79 -29.60
N VAL A 564 2.63 -23.04 -28.51
CA VAL A 564 1.58 -22.02 -28.38
C VAL A 564 1.94 -20.78 -29.20
N ILE A 565 3.20 -20.34 -29.14
CA ILE A 565 3.72 -19.21 -29.93
C ILE A 565 3.53 -19.49 -31.43
N GLN A 566 3.90 -20.70 -31.88
CA GLN A 566 3.80 -21.07 -33.28
C GLN A 566 2.36 -21.07 -33.79
N ARG A 567 1.43 -21.67 -33.03
CA ARG A 567 0.00 -21.68 -33.40
C ARG A 567 -0.63 -20.29 -33.42
N ALA A 568 -0.31 -19.45 -32.44
CA ALA A 568 -0.79 -18.07 -32.42
C ALA A 568 -0.21 -17.24 -33.57
N SER A 569 1.08 -17.44 -33.89
CA SER A 569 1.75 -16.79 -35.03
C SER A 569 1.14 -17.20 -36.37
N ALA A 570 0.86 -18.50 -36.54
CA ALA A 570 0.17 -19.01 -37.73
C ALA A 570 -1.23 -18.37 -37.88
N ALA A 571 -2.02 -18.32 -36.81
CA ALA A 571 -3.34 -17.68 -36.85
C ALA A 571 -3.29 -16.20 -37.29
N LEU A 572 -2.25 -15.46 -36.89
CA LEU A 572 -2.05 -14.07 -37.32
C LEU A 572 -1.63 -13.96 -38.79
N ARG A 573 -0.81 -14.89 -39.29
CA ARG A 573 -0.39 -14.92 -40.71
C ARG A 573 -1.54 -15.33 -41.62
N ASP A 574 -2.21 -16.42 -41.29
CA ASP A 574 -3.26 -17.03 -42.13
C ASP A 574 -4.48 -16.11 -42.27
N SER A 575 -4.75 -15.29 -41.25
CA SER A 575 -5.80 -14.26 -41.29
C SER A 575 -5.39 -12.97 -42.00
N GLY A 576 -4.11 -12.83 -42.39
CA GLY A 576 -3.56 -11.61 -43.00
C GLY A 576 -3.42 -10.45 -42.02
N VAL A 577 -3.45 -10.68 -40.70
CA VAL A 577 -3.24 -9.64 -39.68
C VAL A 577 -1.81 -9.14 -39.72
N VAL A 578 -0.85 -10.07 -39.85
CA VAL A 578 0.57 -9.80 -40.11
C VAL A 578 0.94 -10.24 -41.53
N PRO A 579 1.96 -9.62 -42.16
CA PRO A 579 2.44 -10.09 -43.46
C PRO A 579 2.87 -11.56 -43.40
N THR A 580 2.53 -12.34 -44.42
CA THR A 580 3.19 -13.64 -44.65
C THR A 580 4.66 -13.35 -44.96
N GLU A 581 5.60 -14.12 -44.40
CA GLU A 581 7.02 -13.99 -44.75
C GLU A 581 7.13 -13.99 -46.28
N THR A 582 7.64 -12.92 -46.86
CA THR A 582 8.13 -12.97 -48.23
C THR A 582 9.28 -13.97 -48.21
N ALA A 583 9.09 -15.10 -48.90
CA ALA A 583 10.15 -16.07 -49.08
C ALA A 583 11.44 -15.35 -49.54
N PRO A 584 12.61 -15.68 -48.97
CA PRO A 584 13.86 -15.03 -49.31
C PRO A 584 14.23 -15.18 -50.79
#